data_AF-A0A965BGM7-F1
#
_entry.id   AF-A0A965BGM7-F1
#
_cell.length_a   1.000
_cell.length_b   1.000
_cell.length_c   1.000
_cell.angle_alpha   90.00
_cell.angle_beta   90.00
_cell.angle_gamma   90.00
#
_symmetry.space_group_name_H-M   'P 1'
#
loop_
_entity.id
_entity.type
_entity.pdbx_description
1 polymer ?
#
loop_
_entity_poly.entity_id
_entity_poly.type
_entity_poly.pdbx_seq_one_letter_code
_entity_poly.pdbx_strand_id
1 'polypeptide(L)' 'YRDKSLELAIGAHFANNLLAALLVSSQDSALPSVSLLTVPEVPWGPAALVSVIMVPIFIWLTGRWGAKAY' A
#
# COMPACT_ATOMS: atom_id res chain seq x y z
N TYR A 1 26.93 11.26 -14.34
CA TYR A 1 25.46 11.24 -14.51
C TYR A 1 24.87 11.45 -13.12
N ARG A 2 24.11 12.52 -12.87
CA ARG A 2 23.51 12.78 -11.56
C ARG A 2 22.23 11.94 -11.48
N ASP A 3 22.12 11.03 -10.52
CA ASP A 3 21.01 10.08 -10.40
C ASP A 3 19.69 10.78 -10.04
N LYS A 4 19.05 11.39 -11.05
CA LYS A 4 17.71 11.98 -10.97
C LYS A 4 16.63 10.97 -10.58
N SER A 5 16.92 9.67 -10.71
CA SER A 5 16.03 8.58 -10.31
C SER A 5 15.76 8.59 -8.80
N LEU A 6 16.78 8.89 -7.98
CA LEU A 6 16.65 8.89 -6.52
C LEU A 6 15.81 10.06 -6.02
N GLU A 7 16.09 11.28 -6.52
CA GLU A 7 15.31 12.48 -6.18
C GLU A 7 13.84 12.33 -6.62
N LEU A 8 13.59 11.73 -7.78
CA LEU A 8 12.24 11.46 -8.27
C LEU A 8 11.52 10.41 -7.42
N ALA A 9 12.20 9.33 -7.01
CA ALA A 9 11.63 8.30 -6.15
C ALA A 9 11.25 8.86 -4.77
N ILE A 10 12.11 9.71 -4.19
CA ILE A 10 11.84 10.39 -2.92
C ILE A 10 10.64 11.31 -3.07
N GLY A 11 10.60 12.13 -4.14
CA GLY A 11 9.48 13.04 -4.40
C GLY A 11 8.16 12.30 -4.61
N ALA A 12 8.17 11.20 -5.36
CA ALA A 12 7.00 10.36 -5.59
C ALA A 12 6.49 9.69 -4.29
N HIS A 13 7.41 9.17 -3.46
CA HIS A 13 7.05 8.58 -2.17
C HIS A 13 6.49 9.62 -1.20
N PHE A 14 7.10 10.81 -1.14
CA PHE A 14 6.58 11.92 -0.33
C PHE A 14 5.19 12.36 -0.80
N ALA A 15 5.00 12.57 -2.10
CA ALA A 15 3.71 12.98 -2.66
C ALA A 15 2.63 11.91 -2.39
N ASN A 16 2.96 10.63 -2.53
CA ASN A 16 2.06 9.53 -2.22
C ASN A 16 1.67 9.51 -0.73
N ASN A 17 2.64 9.70 0.17
CA ASN A 17 2.37 9.70 1.61
C ASN A 17 1.59 10.94 2.04
N LEU A 18 1.86 12.11 1.46
CA LEU A 18 1.11 13.34 1.70
C LEU A 18 -0.34 13.19 1.20
N LEU A 19 -0.52 12.65 0.00
CA LEU A 19 -1.84 12.39 -0.56
C LEU A 19 -2.63 11.41 0.31
N ALA A 20 -2.02 10.31 0.72
CA ALA A 20 -2.65 9.35 1.64
C ALA A 20 -3.02 10.03 2.96
N ALA A 21 -2.10 10.76 3.59
CA ALA A 21 -2.36 11.46 4.84
C ALA A 21 -3.45 12.54 4.74
N LEU A 22 -3.67 13.14 3.57
CA LEU A 22 -4.71 14.15 3.35
C LEU A 22 -6.03 13.58 2.86
N LEU A 23 -6.02 12.43 2.17
CA LEU A 23 -7.22 11.91 1.53
C LEU A 23 -7.78 10.66 2.18
N VAL A 24 -6.99 9.86 2.90
CA VAL A 24 -7.46 8.59 3.47
C VAL A 24 -6.91 8.35 4.87
N SER A 25 -7.79 8.12 5.82
CA SER A 25 -7.43 7.60 7.15
C SER A 25 -8.55 6.71 7.69
N SER A 26 -8.25 5.84 8.63
CA SER A 26 -9.24 5.05 9.37
C SER A 26 -9.49 5.69 10.74
N GLN A 27 -10.69 5.49 11.32
CA GLN A 27 -11.03 6.06 12.63
C GLN A 27 -10.10 5.58 13.76
N ASP A 28 -9.56 4.37 13.61
CA ASP A 28 -8.64 3.69 14.51
C ASP A 28 -7.17 3.87 14.12
N SER A 29 -6.86 4.74 13.15
CA SER A 29 -5.49 5.06 12.77
C SER A 29 -4.67 5.51 13.98
N ALA A 30 -3.55 4.85 14.24
CA ALA A 30 -2.60 5.22 15.30
C ALA A 30 -1.97 6.61 15.07
N LEU A 31 -2.00 7.11 13.84
CA LEU A 31 -1.51 8.43 13.46
C LEU A 31 -2.71 9.36 13.22
N PRO A 32 -2.90 10.40 14.07
CA PRO A 32 -3.94 11.40 13.82
C PRO A 32 -3.65 12.09 12.48
N SER A 33 -4.61 12.02 11.57
CA SER A 33 -4.52 12.58 10.23
C SER A 33 -5.75 13.47 9.99
N VAL A 34 -5.52 14.61 9.36
CA VAL A 34 -6.58 15.56 8.94
C VAL A 34 -7.26 15.11 7.65
N SER A 35 -7.34 13.81 7.40
CA SER A 35 -7.82 13.24 6.15
C SER A 35 -9.23 13.72 5.81
N LEU A 36 -9.45 14.10 4.55
CA LEU A 36 -10.76 14.45 4.00
C LEU A 36 -11.73 13.26 3.99
N LEU A 37 -11.24 12.02 3.81
CA LEU A 37 -12.06 10.82 3.87
C LEU A 37 -11.59 9.94 5.03
N THR A 38 -12.50 9.71 5.97
CA THR A 38 -12.29 8.77 7.06
C THR A 38 -13.12 7.52 6.82
N VAL A 39 -12.44 6.38 6.65
CA VAL A 39 -13.10 5.07 6.55
C VAL A 39 -13.42 4.54 7.96
N PRO A 40 -14.50 3.74 8.12
CA PRO A 40 -14.81 3.09 9.39
C PRO A 40 -13.64 2.22 9.89
N GLU A 41 -13.68 1.90 11.18
CA GLU A 41 -12.71 1.01 11.81
C GLU A 41 -12.48 -0.24 10.94
N VAL A 42 -11.21 -0.51 10.64
CA VAL A 42 -10.85 -1.68 9.86
C VAL A 42 -10.83 -2.89 10.80
N PRO A 43 -11.58 -3.96 10.52
CA PRO A 43 -11.47 -5.18 11.31
C PRO A 43 -10.13 -5.88 10.98
N TRP A 44 -9.07 -5.46 11.67
CA TRP A 44 -7.70 -5.88 11.40
C TRP A 44 -7.48 -7.40 11.49
N GLY A 45 -8.19 -8.09 12.40
CA GLY A 45 -8.10 -9.55 12.55
C GLY A 45 -8.47 -10.30 11.26
N PRO A 46 -9.71 -10.14 10.75
CA PRO A 46 -10.10 -10.68 9.45
C PRO A 46 -9.22 -10.21 8.30
N ALA A 47 -8.85 -8.92 8.25
CA ALA A 47 -8.02 -8.37 7.17
C ALA A 47 -6.62 -8.99 7.13
N ALA A 48 -6.00 -9.21 8.30
CA ALA A 48 -4.72 -9.88 8.42
C ALA A 48 -4.80 -11.35 7.99
N LEU A 49 -5.84 -12.08 8.41
CA LEU A 49 -6.04 -13.47 7.99
C LEU A 49 -6.18 -13.59 6.46
N VAL A 50 -6.99 -12.71 5.85
CA VAL A 50 -7.12 -12.65 4.38
C VAL A 50 -5.77 -12.36 3.74
N SER A 51 -4.98 -11.43 4.28
CA SER A 51 -3.67 -11.07 3.72
C SER A 51 -2.67 -12.23 3.79
N VAL A 52 -2.64 -12.96 4.91
CA VAL A 52 -1.78 -14.15 5.10
C VAL A 52 -2.10 -15.23 4.06
N ILE A 53 -3.35 -15.34 3.62
CA ILE A 53 -3.77 -16.32 2.60
C ILE A 53 -3.57 -15.77 1.19
N MET A 54 -3.99 -14.53 0.94
CA MET A 54 -3.99 -13.91 -0.39
C MET A 54 -2.59 -13.61 -0.92
N VAL A 55 -1.65 -13.20 -0.06
CA VAL A 55 -0.29 -12.86 -0.49
C VAL A 55 0.44 -14.09 -1.08
N PRO A 56 0.48 -15.27 -0.41
CA PRO A 56 1.04 -16.47 -1.01
C PRO A 56 0.33 -16.90 -2.29
N ILE A 57 -1.00 -16.80 -2.35
CA ILE A 57 -1.76 -17.12 -3.57
C ILE A 57 -1.38 -16.19 -4.71
N PHE A 58 -1.28 -14.90 -4.46
CA PHE A 58 -0.89 -13.90 -5.45
C PHE A 58 0.52 -14.16 -5.97
N ILE A 59 1.49 -14.42 -5.08
CA ILE A 59 2.86 -14.77 -5.48
C ILE A 59 2.87 -16.06 -6.29
N TRP A 60 2.11 -17.07 -5.88
CA TRP A 60 2.01 -18.33 -6.62
C TRP A 60 1.40 -18.14 -8.01
N LEU A 61 0.30 -17.40 -8.13
CA LEU A 61 -0.37 -17.11 -9.40
C LEU A 61 0.54 -16.30 -10.33
N THR A 62 1.17 -15.25 -9.83
CA THR A 62 2.07 -14.41 -10.63
C THR A 62 3.34 -15.15 -11.04
N GLY A 63 3.93 -15.96 -10.16
CA GLY A 63 5.05 -16.84 -10.49
C GLY A 63 4.68 -17.90 -11.55
N ARG A 64 3.47 -18.45 -11.51
CA ARG A 64 2.94 -19.38 -12.52
C ARG A 64 2.72 -18.71 -13.88
N TRP A 65 2.38 -17.42 -13.91
CA TRP A 65 2.26 -16.67 -15.15
C TRP A 65 3.61 -16.29 -15.74
N GLY A 66 4.59 -15.90 -14.91
CA GLY A 66 5.96 -15.68 -15.35
C GLY A 66 6.59 -16.94 -15.95
N ALA A 67 6.38 -18.10 -15.36
CA ALA A 67 6.90 -19.38 -15.86
C ALA A 67 6.26 -19.88 -17.17
N LYS A 68 5.10 -19.35 -17.57
CA LYS A 68 4.43 -19.70 -18.84
C LYS A 68 4.78 -18.77 -19.99
N ALA A 69 5.49 -17.68 -19.71
CA ALA A 69 5.88 -16.67 -20.69
C ALA A 69 7.28 -16.92 -21.31
N TYR A 70 7.95 -18.02 -20.92
CA TYR A 70 9.25 -18.47 -21.43
C TYR A 70 9.13 -19.88 -22.01
#